data_AF-F0RFS1-F1
#
_entry.id   AF-F0RFS1-F1
#
_cell.length_a   1.000
_cell.length_b   1.000
_cell.length_c   1.000
_cell.angle_alpha   90.00
_cell.angle_beta   90.00
_cell.angle_gamma   90.00
#
_symmetry.space_group_name_H-M   'P 1'
#
loop_
_entity.id
_entity.type
_entity.pdbx_description
1 polymer ?
#
loop_
_entity_poly.entity_id
_entity_poly.type
_entity_poly.pdbx_seq_one_letter_code
_entity_poly.pdbx_strand_id
1 'polypeptide(L)'
;MKLTLNRPDTFGALASALCLVHCFATPFIFIVHSCAAGGCVTSPVWWRSLDYIFLIISFLAVLQSAKNTSKNFMKPLLWASWFSLFFLIVNEKIQLLSLPETVTYIIAIVLAALHIYNLKYCQCKTNNCCSNNG
;
A
#
# COMPACT_ATOMS: atom_id res chain seq x y z
N MET A 1 22.59 5.84 -4.89
CA MET A 1 21.70 5.65 -6.05
C MET A 1 20.43 6.48 -5.83
N LYS A 2 20.23 7.58 -6.57
CA LYS A 2 19.00 8.39 -6.49
C LYS A 2 17.90 7.61 -7.22
N LEU A 3 17.08 6.85 -6.49
CA LEU A 3 15.85 6.27 -7.04
C LEU A 3 14.82 7.39 -7.19
N THR A 4 14.91 8.16 -8.28
CA THR A 4 13.91 9.17 -8.62
C THR A 4 12.73 8.50 -9.29
N LEU A 5 11.72 8.14 -8.50
CA LEU A 5 10.46 7.60 -8.99
C LEU A 5 9.65 8.74 -9.61
N ASN A 6 9.41 8.68 -10.92
CA ASN A 6 8.64 9.70 -11.64
C ASN A 6 7.15 9.55 -11.24
N ARG A 7 6.60 10.52 -10.49
CA ARG A 7 5.26 10.51 -9.88
C ARG A 7 5.04 9.44 -8.79
N PRO A 8 5.67 9.60 -7.62
CA PRO A 8 5.58 8.64 -6.51
C PRO A 8 4.14 8.42 -6.02
N ASP A 9 3.33 9.46 -5.94
CA ASP A 9 1.94 9.36 -5.48
C ASP A 9 1.07 8.53 -6.42
N THR A 10 1.32 8.55 -7.73
CA THR A 10 0.56 7.74 -8.70
C THR A 10 0.88 6.26 -8.53
N PHE A 11 2.16 5.92 -8.39
CA PHE A 11 2.57 4.53 -8.12
C PHE A 11 2.11 4.05 -6.74
N GLY A 12 2.14 4.91 -5.73
CA GLY A 12 1.61 4.61 -4.39
C GLY A 12 0.11 4.33 -4.42
N ALA A 13 -0.68 5.20 -5.08
CA ALA A 13 -2.11 5.00 -5.24
C ALA A 13 -2.43 3.71 -6.03
N LEU A 14 -1.68 3.44 -7.11
CA LEU A 14 -1.85 2.23 -7.90
C LEU A 14 -1.51 0.97 -7.10
N ALA A 15 -0.41 0.97 -6.35
CA ALA A 15 0.00 -0.15 -5.52
C ALA A 15 -1.01 -0.45 -4.40
N SER A 16 -1.53 0.61 -3.74
CA SER A 16 -2.59 0.47 -2.74
C SER A 16 -3.90 -0.04 -3.34
N ALA A 17 -4.28 0.42 -4.54
CA ALA A 17 -5.47 -0.07 -5.24
C ALA A 17 -5.32 -1.53 -5.68
N LEU A 18 -4.15 -1.91 -6.20
CA LEU A 18 -3.84 -3.29 -6.58
C LEU A 18 -3.85 -4.22 -5.38
N CYS A 19 -3.31 -3.80 -4.23
CA CYS A 19 -3.40 -4.53 -2.97
C CYS A 19 -4.85 -4.73 -2.55
N LEU A 20 -5.70 -3.70 -2.63
CA LEU A 20 -7.12 -3.83 -2.31
C LEU A 20 -7.84 -4.80 -3.24
N VAL A 21 -7.66 -4.67 -4.55
CA VAL A 21 -8.28 -5.55 -5.54
C VAL A 21 -7.80 -6.99 -5.35
N HIS A 22 -6.51 -7.17 -5.07
CA HIS A 22 -5.93 -8.47 -4.76
C HIS A 22 -6.57 -9.10 -3.53
N CYS A 23 -6.62 -8.38 -2.40
CA CYS A 23 -7.19 -8.93 -1.19
C CYS A 23 -8.71 -9.19 -1.33
N PHE A 24 -9.45 -8.33 -2.04
CA PHE A 24 -10.86 -8.56 -2.32
C PHE A 24 -11.09 -9.78 -3.24
N ALA A 25 -10.29 -9.95 -4.28
CA ALA A 25 -10.47 -11.03 -5.26
C ALA A 25 -10.00 -12.41 -4.72
N THR A 26 -9.06 -12.43 -3.78
CA THR A 26 -8.47 -13.67 -3.22
C THR A 26 -9.51 -14.65 -2.65
N PRO A 27 -10.48 -14.25 -1.79
CA PRO A 27 -11.51 -15.17 -1.31
C PRO A 27 -12.38 -15.69 -2.46
N PHE A 28 -12.78 -14.85 -3.43
CA PHE A 28 -13.62 -15.31 -4.54
C PHE A 28 -12.89 -16.29 -5.46
N ILE A 29 -11.62 -16.05 -5.78
CA ILE A 29 -10.85 -16.90 -6.69
C ILE A 29 -10.54 -18.24 -6.03
N PHE A 30 -10.09 -18.25 -4.77
CA PHE A 30 -9.58 -19.47 -4.15
C PHE A 30 -10.60 -20.24 -3.32
N ILE A 31 -11.65 -19.62 -2.78
CA ILE A 31 -12.72 -20.38 -2.09
C ILE A 31 -13.62 -21.07 -3.11
N VAL A 32 -13.98 -20.38 -4.20
CA VAL A 32 -14.87 -20.94 -5.24
C VAL A 32 -14.16 -22.04 -6.03
N HIS A 33 -12.89 -21.85 -6.38
CA HIS A 33 -12.19 -22.77 -7.27
C HIS A 33 -11.65 -24.03 -6.56
N SER A 34 -11.15 -23.90 -5.32
CA SER A 34 -10.51 -25.03 -4.62
C SER A 34 -11.53 -25.99 -4.00
N CYS A 35 -12.59 -25.47 -3.36
CA CYS A 35 -13.63 -26.33 -2.79
C CYS A 35 -14.47 -27.04 -3.87
N ALA A 36 -14.58 -26.49 -5.08
CA ALA A 36 -15.20 -27.17 -6.22
C ALA A 36 -14.35 -28.36 -6.76
N ALA A 37 -13.03 -28.32 -6.56
CA ALA A 37 -12.07 -29.33 -7.03
C ALA A 37 -11.71 -30.39 -5.95
N GLY A 38 -12.47 -30.48 -4.86
CA GLY A 38 -12.34 -31.55 -3.87
C GLY A 38 -11.30 -31.32 -2.76
N GLY A 39 -10.70 -30.12 -2.67
CA GLY A 39 -9.83 -29.76 -1.56
C GLY A 39 -9.89 -28.26 -1.30
N CYS A 40 -10.37 -27.84 -0.14
CA CYS A 40 -10.35 -26.43 0.26
C CYS A 40 -8.91 -26.00 0.60
N VAL A 41 -8.09 -25.86 -0.45
CA VAL A 41 -6.69 -25.45 -0.33
C VAL A 41 -6.65 -23.94 -0.25
N THR A 42 -5.98 -23.42 0.77
CA THR A 42 -5.75 -21.99 0.90
C THR A 42 -4.87 -21.45 -0.25
N SER A 43 -5.00 -20.16 -0.59
CA SER A 43 -4.37 -19.50 -1.74
C SER A 43 -2.88 -19.92 -1.97
N PRO A 44 -2.45 -20.20 -3.21
CA PRO A 44 -1.10 -20.66 -3.51
C PRO A 44 -0.03 -19.63 -3.11
N VAL A 45 1.17 -20.12 -2.79
CA VAL A 45 2.27 -19.31 -2.23
C VAL A 45 2.63 -18.10 -3.10
N TRP A 46 2.67 -18.27 -4.43
CA TRP A 46 3.00 -17.18 -5.35
C TRP A 46 1.97 -16.04 -5.33
N TRP A 47 0.69 -16.36 -5.13
CA TRP A 47 -0.37 -15.36 -5.03
C TRP A 47 -0.21 -14.53 -3.74
N ARG A 48 0.06 -15.19 -2.61
CA ARG A 48 0.39 -14.52 -1.34
C ARG A 48 1.67 -13.69 -1.40
N SER A 49 2.62 -14.02 -2.28
CA SER A 49 3.85 -13.24 -2.44
C SER A 49 3.60 -11.84 -3.03
N LEU A 50 2.49 -11.64 -3.74
CA LEU A 50 2.14 -10.34 -4.33
C LEU A 50 1.91 -9.26 -3.27
N ASP A 51 1.39 -9.62 -2.10
CA ASP A 51 1.19 -8.69 -0.98
C ASP A 51 2.50 -7.99 -0.59
N TYR A 52 3.59 -8.75 -0.48
CA TYR A 52 4.90 -8.20 -0.15
C TYR A 52 5.44 -7.28 -1.25
N ILE A 53 5.19 -7.61 -2.52
CA ILE A 53 5.61 -6.78 -3.66
C ILE A 53 4.87 -5.43 -3.62
N PHE A 54 3.55 -5.45 -3.44
CA PHE A 54 2.74 -4.22 -3.34
C PHE A 54 3.16 -3.37 -2.14
N LEU A 55 3.50 -4.01 -1.03
CA LEU A 55 3.95 -3.35 0.18
C LEU A 55 5.30 -2.64 -0.02
N ILE A 56 6.26 -3.29 -0.69
CA ILE A 56 7.56 -2.70 -1.03
C ILE A 56 7.39 -1.50 -1.98
N ILE A 57 6.55 -1.62 -3.01
CA ILE A 57 6.28 -0.51 -3.93
C ILE A 57 5.61 0.66 -3.20
N SER A 58 4.64 0.36 -2.34
CA SER A 58 3.96 1.35 -1.50
C SER A 58 4.94 2.06 -0.56
N PHE A 59 5.90 1.32 0.02
CA PHE A 59 6.94 1.90 0.86
C PHE A 59 7.79 2.93 0.11
N LEU A 60 8.27 2.56 -1.08
CA LEU A 60 9.06 3.45 -1.92
C LEU A 60 8.25 4.69 -2.33
N ALA A 61 6.96 4.52 -2.64
CA ALA A 61 6.06 5.62 -2.94
C ALA A 61 5.89 6.56 -1.73
N VAL A 62 5.64 6.03 -0.53
CA VAL A 62 5.52 6.81 0.71
C VAL A 62 6.80 7.56 1.04
N LEU A 63 7.98 6.92 0.93
CA LEU A 63 9.27 7.56 1.14
C LEU A 63 9.45 8.78 0.22
N GLN A 64 9.11 8.63 -1.05
CA GLN A 64 9.28 9.70 -2.03
C GLN A 64 8.19 10.79 -1.89
N SER A 65 6.95 10.41 -1.58
CA SER A 65 5.85 11.35 -1.28
C SER A 65 6.13 12.17 -0.02
N ALA A 66 6.69 11.56 1.02
CA ALA A 66 7.07 12.24 2.26
C ALA A 66 8.22 13.25 2.03
N LYS A 67 9.09 13.03 1.04
CA LYS A 67 10.13 13.99 0.64
C LYS A 67 9.57 15.16 -0.19
N ASN A 68 8.59 14.88 -1.04
CA ASN A 68 8.03 15.85 -1.99
C ASN A 68 6.82 16.64 -1.46
N THR A 69 6.28 16.27 -0.29
CA THR A 69 5.12 16.97 0.30
C THR A 69 5.53 18.26 1.00
N SER A 70 4.80 19.34 0.72
CA SER A 70 5.01 20.66 1.35
C SER A 70 4.46 20.75 2.77
N LYS A 71 3.49 19.91 3.15
CA LYS A 71 2.81 19.97 4.45
C LYS A 71 3.41 18.99 5.44
N ASN A 72 3.86 19.48 6.60
CA ASN A 72 4.45 18.65 7.65
C ASN A 72 3.47 17.62 8.25
N PHE A 73 2.16 17.87 8.21
CA PHE A 73 1.14 16.93 8.70
C PHE A 73 0.93 15.71 7.77
N MET A 74 1.26 15.83 6.48
CA MET A 74 1.02 14.74 5.52
C MET A 74 2.05 13.60 5.66
N LYS A 75 3.27 13.93 6.08
CA LYS A 75 4.36 12.97 6.31
C LYS A 75 4.00 11.90 7.36
N PRO A 76 3.60 12.26 8.61
CA PRO A 76 3.23 11.26 9.60
C PRO A 76 1.99 10.48 9.19
N LEU A 77 1.05 11.08 8.46
CA LEU A 77 -0.20 10.42 8.05
C LEU A 77 0.06 9.30 7.03
N LEU A 78 0.87 9.58 5.99
CA LEU A 78 1.29 8.56 5.01
C LEU A 78 2.07 7.42 5.68
N TRP A 79 2.99 7.74 6.58
CA TRP A 79 3.78 6.73 7.31
C TRP A 79 2.94 5.89 8.27
N ALA A 80 2.02 6.52 9.01
CA ALA A 80 1.11 5.83 9.92
C ALA A 80 0.22 4.84 9.16
N SER A 81 -0.41 5.27 8.06
CA SER A 81 -1.22 4.40 7.23
C SER A 81 -0.42 3.25 6.62
N TRP A 82 0.81 3.50 6.15
CA TRP A 82 1.66 2.43 5.63
C TRP A 82 2.08 1.43 6.73
N PHE A 83 2.45 1.91 7.92
CA PHE A 83 2.84 1.02 9.03
C PHE A 83 1.65 0.17 9.50
N SER A 84 0.45 0.74 9.57
CA SER A 84 -0.78 -0.02 9.83
C SER A 84 -1.02 -1.10 8.77
N LEU A 85 -0.85 -0.77 7.48
CA LEU A 85 -1.01 -1.73 6.39
C LEU A 85 0.02 -2.88 6.49
N PHE A 86 1.28 -2.54 6.78
CA PHE A 86 2.34 -3.52 6.98
C PHE A 86 2.04 -4.45 8.15
N PHE A 87 1.65 -3.89 9.29
CA PHE A 87 1.30 -4.68 10.47
C PHE A 87 0.14 -5.63 10.19
N LEU A 88 -0.91 -5.17 9.50
CA LEU A 88 -2.08 -6.00 9.17
C LEU A 88 -1.71 -7.16 8.24
N ILE A 89 -0.93 -6.91 7.19
CA ILE A 89 -0.48 -7.96 6.25
C ILE A 89 0.41 -8.98 6.97
N VAL A 90 1.36 -8.53 7.80
CA VAL A 90 2.21 -9.44 8.58
C VAL A 90 1.37 -10.26 9.57
N ASN A 91 0.42 -9.61 10.25
CA ASN A 91 -0.47 -10.28 11.19
C ASN A 91 -1.32 -11.37 10.51
N GLU A 92 -1.81 -11.12 9.30
CA GLU A 92 -2.56 -12.11 8.51
C GLU A 92 -1.71 -13.35 8.19
N LYS A 93 -0.42 -13.16 7.84
CA LYS A 93 0.48 -14.27 7.48
C LYS A 93 0.93 -15.09 8.69
N ILE A 94 1.13 -14.44 9.84
CA ILE A 94 1.53 -15.12 11.08
C ILE A 94 0.29 -15.66 11.83
N GLN A 95 -0.92 -15.20 11.48
CA GLN A 95 -2.17 -15.48 12.21
C GLN A 95 -2.08 -15.18 13.71
N LEU A 96 -1.31 -14.15 14.08
CA LEU A 96 -1.07 -13.76 15.47
C LEU A 96 -2.36 -13.27 16.14
N LEU A 97 -3.19 -12.54 15.40
CA LEU A 97 -4.50 -12.04 15.82
C LEU A 97 -5.53 -12.32 14.73
N SER A 98 -6.68 -12.87 15.12
CA SER A 98 -7.84 -13.07 14.23
C SER A 98 -8.52 -11.75 13.90
N LEU A 99 -7.86 -10.92 13.11
CA LEU A 99 -8.40 -9.65 12.63
C LEU A 99 -9.13 -9.86 11.30
N PRO A 100 -10.29 -9.22 11.09
CA PRO A 100 -10.99 -9.30 9.83
C PRO A 100 -10.21 -8.54 8.74
N GLU A 101 -10.13 -9.13 7.55
CA GLU A 101 -9.45 -8.55 6.37
C GLU A 101 -10.04 -7.19 5.95
N THR A 102 -11.28 -6.89 6.38
CA THR A 102 -11.94 -5.59 6.15
C THR A 102 -11.11 -4.41 6.66
N VAL A 103 -10.35 -4.60 7.75
CA VAL A 103 -9.48 -3.56 8.28
C VAL A 103 -8.33 -3.27 7.31
N THR A 104 -7.73 -4.31 6.73
CA THR A 104 -6.70 -4.17 5.70
C THR A 104 -7.23 -3.40 4.49
N TYR A 105 -8.47 -3.64 4.08
CA TYR A 105 -9.09 -2.91 2.96
C TYR A 105 -9.26 -1.43 3.29
N ILE A 106 -9.78 -1.11 4.48
CA ILE A 106 -9.96 0.28 4.93
C ILE A 106 -8.62 1.02 4.92
N ILE A 107 -7.57 0.41 5.49
CA ILE A 107 -6.25 1.05 5.53
C ILE A 107 -5.66 1.21 4.13
N ALA A 108 -5.85 0.23 3.23
CA ALA A 108 -5.42 0.36 1.84
C ALA A 108 -6.14 1.50 1.09
N ILE A 109 -7.46 1.67 1.29
CA ILE A 109 -8.23 2.80 0.75
C ILE A 109 -7.70 4.12 1.29
N VAL A 110 -7.49 4.21 2.61
CA VAL A 110 -6.98 5.43 3.25
C VAL A 110 -5.63 5.79 2.67
N LEU A 111 -4.71 4.84 2.55
CA LEU A 111 -3.38 5.08 1.98
C LEU A 111 -3.46 5.54 0.51
N ALA A 112 -4.32 4.91 -0.30
CA ALA A 112 -4.57 5.32 -1.68
C ALA A 112 -5.14 6.75 -1.75
N ALA A 113 -6.13 7.07 -0.91
CA ALA A 113 -6.75 8.39 -0.84
C ALA A 113 -5.75 9.47 -0.40
N LEU A 114 -4.87 9.15 0.56
CA LEU A 114 -3.79 10.04 0.99
C LEU A 114 -2.80 10.33 -0.15
N HIS A 115 -2.43 9.32 -0.94
CA HIS A 115 -1.60 9.53 -2.13
C HIS A 115 -2.30 10.41 -3.17
N ILE A 116 -3.58 10.17 -3.47
CA ILE A 116 -4.36 11.00 -4.40
C ILE A 116 -4.50 12.44 -3.88
N TYR A 117 -4.73 12.60 -2.57
CA TYR A 117 -4.81 13.91 -1.94
C TYR A 117 -3.48 14.66 -2.02
N ASN A 118 -2.37 13.98 -1.73
CA ASN A 118 -1.03 14.56 -1.83
C ASN A 118 -0.70 14.97 -3.28
N LEU A 119 -1.08 14.14 -4.26
CA LEU A 119 -0.95 14.43 -5.70
C LEU A 119 -1.73 15.69 -6.10
N LYS A 120 -2.94 15.89 -5.58
CA LYS A 120 -3.84 16.99 -5.99
C LYS A 120 -3.56 18.31 -5.27
N TYR A 121 -3.19 18.27 -4.00
CA TYR A 121 -3.15 19.48 -3.14
C TYR A 121 -1.79 19.80 -2.53
N CYS A 122 -0.82 18.87 -2.55
CA CYS A 122 0.43 19.03 -1.79
C CYS A 122 1.71 18.87 -2.62
N GLN A 123 1.59 18.87 -3.95
CA GLN A 123 2.75 18.91 -4.84
C GLN A 123 3.46 20.26 -4.72
N CYS A 124 4.77 20.21 -4.50
CA CYS A 124 5.63 21.38 -4.58
C CYS A 124 5.54 22.03 -5.96
N LYS A 125 4.86 23.18 -6.04
CA LYS A 125 4.57 23.92 -7.26
C LYS A 125 5.73 24.83 -7.72
N THR A 126 6.85 24.83 -6.99
CA THR A 126 7.97 25.77 -7.20
C THR A 126 9.30 25.04 -7.08
N ASN A 127 10.25 25.37 -7.97
CA ASN A 127 11.59 24.79 -8.14
C ASN A 127 12.51 24.77 -6.89
N ASN A 128 12.03 25.17 -5.71
CA ASN A 128 12.83 25.33 -4.49
C ASN A 128 12.59 24.26 -3.41
N CYS A 129 11.71 23.27 -3.62
CA CYS A 129 11.51 22.18 -2.63
C CYS A 129 12.64 21.13 -2.60
N CYS A 130 13.67 21.28 -3.42
CA CYS A 130 14.87 20.43 -3.41
C CYS A 130 16.18 21.23 -3.23
N SER A 131 16.14 22.40 -2.60
CA SER A 131 17.38 23.02 -2.09
C SER A 131 17.67 22.45 -0.72
N ASN A 132 18.41 21.33 -0.70
CA ASN A 132 19.09 20.88 0.50
C ASN A 132 20.19 21.90 0.83
N ASN A 133 19.91 22.84 1.72
CA ASN A 133 20.97 23.45 2.52
C ASN A 133 21.35 22.42 3.59
N GLY A 134 22.56 21.89 3.46
CA GLY A 134 23.17 20.89 4.34
C GLY A 134 24.31 20.22 3.61
#